data_AF-A0A7Z7PZ24-F1
#
_entry.id   AF-A0A7Z7PZ24-F1
#
_cell.length_a   1.000
_cell.length_b   1.000
_cell.length_c   1.000
_cell.angle_alpha   90.00
_cell.angle_beta   90.00
_cell.angle_gamma   90.00
#
_symmetry.space_group_name_H-M   'P 1'
#
loop_
_entity.id
_entity.type
_entity.pdbx_description
1 polymer ?
#
loop_
_entity_poly.entity_id
_entity_poly.type
_entity_poly.pdbx_seq_one_letter_code
_entity_poly.pdbx_strand_id
1 'polypeptide(L)'
;MVYYIRINDRVVLTDQFSKPSAPGTPGSNQEKLYNAFEQAGANAATFFANAINTQTKGIEAVISHKARFGAKTMLNSDFALMVAKTNRIGDIKGSDILVNAGQINRYYSETSRVYLEEAIPRLKMSLNNTLDLGNLSFLMRNVYFGKVTDPNTVDVNGDGLIQAQVINGQAVETEHPVWEVGL
;
A
#
# COMPACT_ATOMS: atom_id res chain seq x y z
N MET A 1 -20.90 8.87 -2.02
CA MET A 1 -19.91 9.51 -2.91
C MET A 1 -19.04 8.43 -3.53
N VAL A 2 -18.64 8.63 -4.78
CA VAL A 2 -17.66 7.79 -5.48
C VAL A 2 -16.46 8.68 -5.76
N TYR A 3 -15.26 8.16 -5.60
CA TYR A 3 -14.05 8.92 -5.90
C TYR A 3 -13.03 8.08 -6.67
N TYR A 4 -12.23 8.81 -7.42
CA TYR A 4 -11.13 8.32 -8.21
C TYR A 4 -9.95 9.28 -8.02
N ILE A 5 -8.85 8.77 -7.48
CA ILE A 5 -7.63 9.53 -7.21
C ILE A 5 -6.53 8.89 -8.04
N ARG A 6 -5.76 9.71 -8.76
CA ARG A 6 -4.57 9.26 -9.48
C ARG A 6 -3.39 10.12 -9.06
N ILE A 7 -2.31 9.47 -8.68
CA ILE A 7 -1.06 10.13 -8.33
C ILE A 7 -0.02 9.63 -9.32
N ASN A 8 0.43 10.51 -10.19
CA ASN A 8 1.58 10.24 -11.03
C ASN A 8 2.84 10.64 -10.26
N ASP A 9 3.95 9.94 -10.51
CA ASP A 9 5.24 10.25 -9.89
C ASP A 9 5.16 10.28 -8.35
N ARG A 10 4.48 9.28 -7.76
CA ARG A 10 4.41 9.12 -6.31
C ARG A 10 5.83 8.92 -5.77
N VAL A 11 6.18 9.76 -4.80
CA VAL A 11 7.39 9.59 -4.00
C VAL A 11 7.22 8.39 -3.08
N VAL A 12 8.16 7.45 -3.15
CA VAL A 12 8.30 6.31 -2.25
C VAL A 12 9.69 6.31 -1.64
N LEU A 13 9.82 5.71 -0.47
CA LEU A 13 11.12 5.35 0.08
C LEU A 13 11.55 4.04 -0.58
N THR A 14 12.70 4.03 -1.24
CA THR A 14 13.27 2.81 -1.83
C THR A 14 13.75 1.86 -0.74
N ASP A 15 13.86 0.58 -1.08
CA ASP A 15 14.67 -0.35 -0.32
C ASP A 15 16.16 0.07 -0.40
N GLN A 16 16.97 -0.56 0.44
CA GLN A 16 18.40 -0.28 0.52
C GLN A 16 19.13 -0.81 -0.72
N PHE A 17 19.79 0.10 -1.43
CA PHE A 17 20.80 -0.26 -2.42
C PHE A 17 22.12 -0.49 -1.70
N SER A 18 22.79 -1.61 -1.98
CA SER A 18 24.08 -1.94 -1.41
C SER A 18 25.20 -1.73 -2.42
N LYS A 19 26.36 -1.29 -1.93
CA LYS A 19 27.57 -1.21 -2.73
C LYS A 19 27.94 -2.60 -3.27
N PRO A 20 28.24 -2.74 -4.58
CA PRO A 20 28.80 -3.98 -5.10
C PRO A 20 30.06 -4.40 -4.34
N SER A 21 30.28 -5.70 -4.14
CA SER A 21 31.47 -6.20 -3.42
C SER A 21 32.78 -5.97 -4.17
N ALA A 22 32.70 -5.76 -5.49
CA ALA A 22 33.83 -5.46 -6.37
C ALA A 22 33.38 -4.54 -7.51
N PRO A 23 34.30 -3.77 -8.12
CA PRO A 23 34.00 -2.86 -9.22
C PRO A 23 33.46 -3.57 -10.47
N GLY A 24 33.68 -4.87 -10.66
CA GLY A 24 33.28 -5.54 -11.90
C GLY A 24 34.18 -5.15 -13.08
N THR A 25 33.74 -5.45 -14.31
CA THR A 25 34.54 -5.22 -15.53
C THR A 25 34.57 -3.73 -15.91
N PRO A 26 35.68 -3.20 -16.44
CA PRO A 26 35.75 -1.82 -16.93
C PRO A 26 34.64 -1.49 -17.93
N GLY A 27 33.94 -0.37 -17.72
CA GLY A 27 32.81 0.10 -18.50
C GLY A 27 31.44 -0.49 -18.11
N SER A 28 31.39 -1.48 -17.22
CA SER A 28 30.14 -2.10 -16.79
C SER A 28 29.28 -1.18 -15.90
N ASN A 29 27.98 -1.44 -15.83
CA ASN A 29 27.09 -0.71 -14.90
C ASN A 29 27.45 -0.98 -13.43
N GLN A 30 28.00 -2.16 -13.14
CA GLN A 30 28.49 -2.50 -11.81
C GLN A 30 29.68 -1.61 -11.41
N GLU A 31 30.59 -1.31 -12.32
CA GLU A 31 31.74 -0.43 -12.05
C GLU A 31 31.29 1.00 -11.77
N LYS A 32 30.38 1.52 -12.60
CA LYS A 32 29.80 2.85 -12.40
C LYS A 32 29.10 2.94 -11.04
N LEU A 33 28.34 1.92 -10.66
CA LEU A 33 27.67 1.85 -9.38
C LEU A 33 28.66 1.78 -8.21
N TYR A 34 29.66 0.90 -8.30
CA TYR A 34 30.71 0.77 -7.29
C TYR A 34 31.44 2.10 -7.06
N ASN A 35 31.88 2.76 -8.13
CA ASN A 35 32.58 4.04 -8.05
C ASN A 35 31.69 5.15 -7.46
N ALA A 36 30.39 5.16 -7.76
CA ALA A 36 29.46 6.11 -7.16
C ALA A 36 29.35 5.94 -5.63
N PHE A 37 29.31 4.70 -5.15
CA PHE A 37 29.32 4.40 -3.71
C PHE A 37 30.66 4.73 -3.04
N GLU A 38 31.80 4.44 -3.69
CA GLU A 38 33.12 4.83 -3.20
C GLU A 38 33.26 6.35 -3.07
N GLN A 39 32.83 7.10 -4.07
CA GLN A 39 32.83 8.58 -4.05
C GLN A 39 31.95 9.14 -2.94
N ALA A 40 30.82 8.49 -2.66
CA ALA A 40 29.93 8.87 -1.57
C ALA A 40 30.44 8.43 -0.18
N GLY A 41 31.49 7.60 -0.11
CA GLY A 41 31.97 7.01 1.15
C GLY A 41 30.92 6.10 1.82
N ALA A 42 30.03 5.49 1.04
CA ALA A 42 28.87 4.76 1.54
C ALA A 42 28.91 3.28 1.16
N ASN A 43 28.48 2.41 2.06
CA ASN A 43 28.27 0.99 1.76
C ASN A 43 26.84 0.68 1.32
N ALA A 44 25.92 1.62 1.55
CA ALA A 44 24.53 1.50 1.17
C ALA A 44 23.81 2.86 1.15
N ALA A 45 22.70 2.92 0.43
CA ALA A 45 21.88 4.11 0.31
C ALA A 45 20.39 3.77 0.13
N THR A 46 19.53 4.64 0.65
CA THR A 46 18.09 4.67 0.41
C THR A 46 17.71 6.05 -0.10
N PHE A 47 16.71 6.13 -0.97
CA PHE A 47 16.30 7.37 -1.60
C PHE A 47 14.81 7.57 -1.49
N PHE A 48 14.39 8.84 -1.41
CA PHE A 48 13.04 9.21 -1.80
C PHE A 48 13.01 9.37 -3.31
N ALA A 49 12.24 8.54 -4.00
CA ALA A 49 12.20 8.50 -5.46
C ALA A 49 10.77 8.59 -5.96
N ASN A 50 10.56 9.36 -7.03
CA ASN A 50 9.32 9.36 -7.81
C ASN A 50 9.23 8.08 -8.65
N ALA A 51 9.04 6.93 -7.99
CA ALA A 51 9.28 5.63 -8.59
C ALA A 51 8.03 4.96 -9.16
N ILE A 52 6.82 5.40 -8.80
CA ILE A 52 5.59 4.73 -9.23
C ILE A 52 4.47 5.70 -9.55
N ASN A 53 3.47 5.24 -10.29
CA ASN A 53 2.17 5.88 -10.35
C ASN A 53 1.16 5.01 -9.60
N THR A 54 0.19 5.62 -8.93
CA THR A 54 -0.88 4.90 -8.25
C THR A 54 -2.25 5.42 -8.61
N GLN A 55 -3.23 4.55 -8.42
CA GLN A 55 -4.64 4.85 -8.56
C GLN A 55 -5.37 4.35 -7.32
N THR A 56 -6.29 5.16 -6.81
CA THR A 56 -7.22 4.78 -5.75
C THR A 56 -8.65 4.98 -6.25
N LYS A 57 -9.47 3.94 -6.14
CA LYS A 57 -10.91 4.01 -6.42
C LYS A 57 -11.68 3.67 -5.17
N GLY A 58 -12.77 4.36 -4.91
CA GLY A 58 -13.58 4.05 -3.75
C GLY A 58 -15.00 4.59 -3.79
N ILE A 59 -15.81 4.00 -2.91
CA ILE A 59 -17.19 4.37 -2.63
C ILE A 59 -17.29 4.61 -1.13
N GLU A 60 -17.88 5.73 -0.76
CA GLU A 60 -18.19 6.06 0.62
C GLU A 60 -19.67 6.43 0.75
N ALA A 61 -20.32 5.93 1.79
CA ALA A 61 -21.71 6.22 2.08
C ALA A 61 -21.89 6.45 3.57
N VAL A 62 -22.73 7.44 3.90
CA VAL A 62 -23.18 7.69 5.26
C VAL A 62 -24.70 7.74 5.24
N ILE A 63 -25.32 6.98 6.12
CA ILE A 63 -26.77 6.90 6.29
C ILE A 63 -27.07 7.25 7.74
N SER A 64 -27.80 8.33 7.93
CA SER A 64 -28.29 8.77 9.23
C SER A 64 -29.79 8.50 9.31
N HIS A 65 -30.21 7.91 10.43
CA HIS A 65 -31.60 7.59 10.71
C HIS A 65 -31.96 8.11 12.10
N LYS A 66 -33.16 8.68 12.22
CA LYS A 66 -33.69 9.19 13.47
C LYS A 66 -35.12 8.72 13.64
N ALA A 67 -35.39 7.95 14.69
CA ALA A 67 -36.71 7.48 15.05
C ALA A 67 -37.09 7.96 16.46
N ARG A 68 -38.33 8.40 16.61
CA ARG A 68 -38.91 8.76 17.90
C ARG A 68 -39.98 7.75 18.25
N PHE A 69 -39.87 7.16 19.44
CA PHE A 69 -40.84 6.20 19.97
C PHE A 69 -41.55 6.86 21.17
N GLY A 70 -42.70 7.47 20.91
CA GLY A 70 -43.42 8.26 21.92
C GLY A 70 -42.69 9.55 22.33
N ALA A 71 -43.07 10.14 23.45
CA ALA A 71 -42.57 11.45 23.84
C ALA A 71 -41.11 11.44 24.35
N LYS A 72 -40.68 10.33 24.97
CA LYS A 72 -39.44 10.26 25.76
C LYS A 72 -38.35 9.37 25.14
N THR A 73 -38.63 8.61 24.10
CA THR A 73 -37.65 7.71 23.50
C THR A 73 -37.23 8.19 22.12
N MET A 74 -35.92 8.29 21.89
CA MET A 74 -35.37 8.68 20.60
C MET A 74 -34.16 7.81 20.27
N LEU A 75 -34.19 7.19 19.09
CA LEU A 75 -33.06 6.46 18.54
C LEU A 75 -32.45 7.27 17.40
N ASN A 76 -31.17 7.56 17.49
CA ASN A 76 -30.37 8.08 16.39
C ASN A 76 -29.38 7.00 15.98
N SER A 77 -29.28 6.73 14.69
CA SER A 77 -28.41 5.71 14.12
C SER A 77 -27.62 6.32 12.97
N ASP A 78 -26.30 6.23 13.02
CA ASP A 78 -25.40 6.66 11.96
C ASP A 78 -24.58 5.46 11.49
N PHE A 79 -24.80 5.07 10.25
CA PHE A 79 -24.03 4.04 9.57
C PHE A 79 -23.11 4.68 8.53
N ALA A 80 -21.82 4.32 8.57
CA ALA A 80 -20.85 4.72 7.56
C ALA A 80 -20.18 3.49 6.94
N LEU A 81 -20.00 3.53 5.63
CA LEU A 81 -19.34 2.52 4.82
C LEU A 81 -18.28 3.20 3.97
N MET A 82 -17.08 2.62 3.96
CA MET A 82 -16.00 2.97 3.06
C MET A 82 -15.50 1.70 2.39
N VAL A 83 -15.49 1.70 1.06
CA VAL A 83 -14.84 0.67 0.24
C VAL A 83 -13.83 1.37 -0.67
N ALA A 84 -12.55 1.04 -0.56
CA ALA A 84 -11.50 1.67 -1.37
C ALA A 84 -10.41 0.67 -1.74
N LYS A 85 -9.87 0.78 -2.94
CA LYS A 85 -8.72 0.01 -3.43
C LYS A 85 -7.69 0.96 -4.01
N THR A 86 -6.44 0.84 -3.54
CA THR A 86 -5.28 1.52 -4.10
C THR A 86 -4.40 0.48 -4.79
N ASN A 87 -3.91 0.79 -5.99
CA ASN A 87 -2.98 -0.07 -6.71
C ASN A 87 -1.92 0.73 -7.46
N ARG A 88 -0.72 0.16 -7.63
CA ARG A 88 0.26 0.65 -8.62
C ARG A 88 -0.33 0.51 -10.02
N ILE A 89 -0.03 1.48 -10.87
CA ILE A 89 -0.35 1.43 -12.29
C ILE A 89 0.88 1.73 -13.14
N GLY A 90 1.07 0.93 -14.18
CA GLY A 90 2.24 1.01 -15.05
C GLY A 90 3.53 0.59 -14.36
N ASP A 91 4.61 1.02 -14.99
CA ASP A 91 5.98 0.60 -14.73
C ASP A 91 6.59 1.28 -13.50
N ILE A 92 7.55 0.58 -12.87
CA ILE A 92 8.42 1.19 -11.85
C ILE A 92 9.44 2.08 -12.57
N LYS A 93 9.59 3.31 -12.11
CA LYS A 93 10.52 4.30 -12.63
C LYS A 93 11.79 4.27 -11.78
N GLY A 94 12.95 4.25 -12.43
CA GLY A 94 14.24 4.27 -11.76
C GLY A 94 15.33 4.82 -12.68
N SER A 95 16.49 5.14 -12.10
CA SER A 95 17.64 5.60 -12.87
C SER A 95 18.26 4.47 -13.70
N ASP A 96 18.71 4.79 -14.91
CA ASP A 96 19.30 3.80 -15.83
C ASP A 96 20.46 3.02 -15.20
N ILE A 97 21.31 3.67 -14.40
CA ILE A 97 22.45 3.02 -13.74
C ILE A 97 21.99 1.89 -12.83
N LEU A 98 20.94 2.11 -12.04
CA LEU A 98 20.42 1.14 -11.07
C LEU A 98 19.52 0.09 -11.75
N VAL A 99 18.68 0.51 -12.70
CA VAL A 99 17.82 -0.41 -13.47
C VAL A 99 18.63 -1.37 -14.31
N ASN A 100 19.64 -0.86 -15.05
CA ASN A 100 20.52 -1.69 -15.87
C ASN A 100 21.50 -2.54 -15.03
N ALA A 101 21.60 -2.28 -13.72
CA ALA A 101 22.29 -3.15 -12.76
C ALA A 101 21.34 -4.17 -12.10
N GLY A 102 20.11 -4.33 -12.62
CA GLY A 102 19.13 -5.29 -12.11
C GLY A 102 18.46 -4.87 -10.80
N GLN A 103 18.56 -3.60 -10.40
CA GLN A 103 18.12 -3.15 -9.08
C GLN A 103 16.71 -2.52 -9.08
N ILE A 104 15.89 -2.74 -10.12
CA ILE A 104 14.56 -2.12 -10.21
C ILE A 104 13.66 -2.48 -9.02
N ASN A 105 13.75 -3.73 -8.51
CA ASN A 105 12.94 -4.19 -7.38
C ASN A 105 13.20 -3.37 -6.10
N ARG A 106 14.38 -2.74 -5.96
CA ARG A 106 14.68 -1.90 -4.80
C ARG A 106 13.95 -0.56 -4.85
N TYR A 107 13.48 -0.10 -6.02
CA TYR A 107 12.70 1.12 -6.10
C TYR A 107 11.29 0.95 -5.53
N TYR A 108 10.71 -0.25 -5.64
CA TYR A 108 9.40 -0.59 -5.11
C TYR A 108 9.25 -2.11 -5.05
N SER A 109 9.63 -2.67 -3.91
CA SER A 109 9.57 -4.11 -3.64
C SER A 109 8.16 -4.61 -3.35
N GLU A 110 8.01 -5.93 -3.28
CA GLU A 110 6.75 -6.56 -2.88
C GLU A 110 6.29 -6.10 -1.49
N THR A 111 7.21 -6.01 -0.53
CA THR A 111 6.92 -5.45 0.79
C THR A 111 6.42 -4.02 0.69
N SER A 112 7.08 -3.17 -0.10
CA SER A 112 6.63 -1.80 -0.36
C SER A 112 5.24 -1.77 -1.00
N ARG A 113 4.94 -2.72 -1.92
CA ARG A 113 3.61 -2.89 -2.51
C ARG A 113 2.55 -3.20 -1.47
N VAL A 114 2.82 -4.18 -0.62
CA VAL A 114 1.88 -4.61 0.42
C VAL A 114 1.60 -3.48 1.40
N TYR A 115 2.64 -2.78 1.86
CA TYR A 115 2.48 -1.59 2.70
C TYR A 115 1.57 -0.54 2.06
N LEU A 116 1.72 -0.31 0.75
CA LEU A 116 0.99 0.74 0.05
C LEU A 116 -0.45 0.35 -0.33
N GLU A 117 -0.67 -0.90 -0.69
CA GLU A 117 -1.88 -1.37 -1.38
C GLU A 117 -2.77 -2.26 -0.50
N GLU A 118 -2.22 -2.89 0.54
CA GLU A 118 -2.90 -3.97 1.27
C GLU A 118 -2.79 -3.91 2.81
N ALA A 119 -1.82 -3.17 3.36
CA ALA A 119 -1.69 -2.96 4.80
C ALA A 119 -2.77 -2.04 5.38
N ILE A 120 -3.60 -1.44 4.51
CA ILE A 120 -4.75 -0.59 4.88
C ILE A 120 -6.03 -1.33 4.48
N PRO A 121 -7.05 -1.42 5.37
CA PRO A 121 -8.26 -2.17 5.08
C PRO A 121 -9.04 -1.53 3.95
N ARG A 122 -9.42 -2.36 2.98
CA ARG A 122 -10.22 -1.93 1.82
C ARG A 122 -11.69 -1.71 2.13
N LEU A 123 -12.16 -2.28 3.23
CA LEU A 123 -13.52 -2.14 3.74
C LEU A 123 -13.46 -1.63 5.17
N LYS A 124 -14.17 -0.54 5.46
CA LYS A 124 -14.41 -0.08 6.82
C LYS A 124 -15.88 0.23 6.98
N MET A 125 -16.47 -0.26 8.06
CA MET A 125 -17.86 0.03 8.41
C MET A 125 -17.91 0.55 9.84
N SER A 126 -18.75 1.54 10.10
CA SER A 126 -19.03 1.98 11.47
C SER A 126 -20.51 2.19 11.67
N LEU A 127 -21.03 1.71 12.81
CA LEU A 127 -22.41 1.89 13.23
C LEU A 127 -22.41 2.52 14.62
N ASN A 128 -22.95 3.73 14.70
CA ASN A 128 -23.16 4.45 15.95
C ASN A 128 -24.66 4.51 16.23
N ASN A 129 -25.09 4.10 17.42
CA ASN A 129 -26.47 4.24 17.88
C ASN A 129 -26.49 5.02 19.19
N THR A 130 -27.34 6.03 19.27
CA THR A 130 -27.67 6.76 20.49
C THR A 130 -29.14 6.57 20.79
N LEU A 131 -29.45 5.96 21.94
CA LEU A 131 -30.81 5.76 22.43
C LEU A 131 -31.03 6.65 23.65
N ASP A 132 -31.88 7.66 23.50
CA ASP A 132 -32.33 8.52 24.58
C ASP A 132 -33.64 7.98 25.17
N LEU A 133 -33.70 7.88 26.50
CA LEU A 133 -34.84 7.43 27.32
C LEU A 133 -35.11 8.48 28.40
N GLY A 134 -35.84 9.54 28.05
CA GLY A 134 -36.09 10.68 28.92
C GLY A 134 -34.80 11.43 29.25
N ASN A 135 -34.29 11.25 30.47
CA ASN A 135 -33.08 11.91 30.95
C ASN A 135 -31.85 10.99 30.87
N LEU A 136 -32.00 9.76 30.38
CA LEU A 136 -30.92 8.78 30.24
C LEU A 136 -30.56 8.62 28.76
N SER A 137 -29.28 8.48 28.45
CA SER A 137 -28.80 8.26 27.08
C SER A 137 -27.80 7.11 27.04
N PHE A 138 -28.00 6.20 26.10
CA PHE A 138 -27.12 5.06 25.84
C PHE A 138 -26.46 5.19 24.48
N LEU A 139 -25.15 5.02 24.44
CA LEU A 139 -24.35 5.08 23.22
C LEU A 139 -23.72 3.72 22.94
N MET A 140 -23.94 3.20 21.73
CA MET A 140 -23.27 2.00 21.22
C MET A 140 -22.54 2.34 19.94
N ARG A 141 -21.23 2.01 19.88
CA ARG A 141 -20.40 2.21 18.69
C ARG A 141 -19.73 0.91 18.30
N ASN A 142 -19.88 0.52 17.04
CA ASN A 142 -19.21 -0.64 16.46
C ASN A 142 -18.42 -0.19 15.24
N VAL A 143 -17.20 -0.69 15.09
CA VAL A 143 -16.36 -0.45 13.92
C VAL A 143 -15.81 -1.78 13.44
N TYR A 144 -15.98 -2.06 12.16
CA TYR A 144 -15.42 -3.22 11.49
C TYR A 144 -14.36 -2.76 10.49
N PHE A 145 -13.23 -3.47 10.48
CA PHE A 145 -12.16 -3.32 9.51
C PHE A 145 -12.04 -4.62 8.73
N GLY A 146 -12.04 -4.51 7.41
CA GLY A 146 -11.81 -5.63 6.51
C GLY A 146 -10.39 -6.17 6.64
N LYS A 147 -10.15 -7.29 5.94
CA LYS A 147 -8.84 -7.95 5.92
C LYS A 147 -7.76 -7.00 5.40
N VAL A 148 -6.56 -7.17 5.96
CA VAL A 148 -5.31 -6.55 5.53
C VAL A 148 -4.29 -7.64 5.30
N THR A 149 -3.28 -7.33 4.49
CA THR A 149 -2.12 -8.21 4.31
C THR A 149 -0.95 -7.66 5.12
N ASP A 150 -0.30 -8.51 5.91
CA ASP A 150 0.92 -8.17 6.63
C ASP A 150 2.10 -8.12 5.63
N PRO A 151 2.91 -7.05 5.60
CA PRO A 151 4.03 -6.87 4.67
C PRO A 151 5.29 -7.69 5.00
N ASN A 152 5.22 -8.61 5.96
CA ASN A 152 6.36 -9.42 6.37
C ASN A 152 6.88 -10.33 5.26
N THR A 153 8.21 -10.37 5.08
CA THR A 153 8.93 -11.03 3.96
C THR A 153 9.10 -12.54 4.11
N VAL A 154 8.22 -13.21 4.86
CA VAL A 154 8.26 -14.67 5.02
C VAL A 154 7.44 -15.30 3.91
N ASP A 155 7.73 -16.55 3.53
CA ASP A 155 6.86 -17.38 2.68
C ASP A 155 5.45 -17.46 3.30
N VAL A 156 4.58 -16.51 2.94
CA VAL A 156 3.27 -16.30 3.58
C VAL A 156 2.23 -17.31 3.11
N ASN A 157 2.43 -17.91 1.93
CA ASN A 157 1.63 -19.00 1.38
C ASN A 157 2.15 -20.38 1.82
N GLY A 158 3.36 -20.48 2.37
CA GLY A 158 3.95 -21.67 2.96
C GLY A 158 4.26 -22.78 1.95
N ASP A 159 4.48 -22.43 0.68
CA ASP A 159 4.71 -23.39 -0.41
C ASP A 159 6.19 -23.60 -0.76
N GLY A 160 7.09 -22.86 -0.09
CA GLY A 160 8.53 -22.93 -0.27
C GLY A 160 9.03 -22.33 -1.59
N LEU A 161 8.21 -21.56 -2.31
CA LEU A 161 8.55 -20.99 -3.61
C LEU A 161 8.38 -19.46 -3.62
N ILE A 162 9.44 -18.74 -3.97
CA ILE A 162 9.33 -17.30 -4.27
C ILE A 162 8.77 -17.11 -5.67
N GLN A 163 7.53 -16.61 -5.77
CA GLN A 163 6.89 -16.25 -7.02
C GLN A 163 7.41 -14.90 -7.51
N ALA A 164 7.46 -14.70 -8.83
CA ALA A 164 7.84 -13.42 -9.41
C ALA A 164 6.99 -13.09 -10.62
N GLN A 165 6.61 -11.82 -10.74
CA GLN A 165 5.98 -11.27 -11.92
C GLN A 165 6.98 -10.47 -12.75
N VAL A 166 6.83 -10.51 -14.07
CA VAL A 166 7.65 -9.70 -14.97
C VAL A 166 7.08 -8.28 -15.02
N ILE A 167 7.84 -7.34 -14.46
CA ILE A 167 7.53 -5.91 -14.47
C ILE A 167 8.70 -5.21 -15.18
N ASN A 168 8.41 -4.43 -16.22
CA ASN A 168 9.42 -3.80 -17.08
C ASN A 168 10.41 -4.81 -17.72
N GLY A 169 9.98 -6.04 -17.99
CA GLY A 169 10.87 -7.09 -18.50
C GLY A 169 11.84 -7.67 -17.45
N GLN A 170 11.72 -7.29 -16.18
CA GLN A 170 12.53 -7.82 -15.07
C GLN A 170 11.64 -8.59 -14.09
N ALA A 171 12.16 -9.67 -13.51
CA ALA A 171 11.46 -10.41 -12.47
C ALA A 171 11.40 -9.59 -11.18
N VAL A 172 10.19 -9.38 -10.68
CA VAL A 172 9.88 -8.71 -9.41
C VAL A 172 9.12 -9.70 -8.54
N GLU A 173 9.59 -9.90 -7.32
CA GLU A 173 9.03 -10.87 -6.37
C GLU A 173 7.54 -10.57 -6.10
N THR A 174 6.74 -11.60 -5.86
CA THR A 174 5.29 -11.49 -5.63
C THR A 174 4.80 -12.60 -4.72
N GLU A 175 5.06 -12.43 -3.42
CA GLU A 175 4.80 -13.47 -2.42
C GLU A 175 3.40 -13.40 -1.82
N HIS A 176 2.71 -12.26 -1.92
CA HIS A 176 1.50 -12.04 -1.15
C HIS A 176 0.22 -12.15 -2.00
N PRO A 177 -0.84 -12.80 -1.49
CA PRO A 177 -2.10 -12.96 -2.21
C PRO A 177 -2.73 -11.60 -2.46
N VAL A 178 -2.98 -11.28 -3.73
CA VAL A 178 -3.71 -10.07 -4.10
C VAL A 178 -5.20 -10.33 -3.89
N TRP A 179 -5.79 -9.67 -2.91
CA TRP A 179 -7.22 -9.77 -2.71
C TRP A 179 -7.95 -9.03 -3.85
N GLU A 180 -9.07 -9.54 -4.32
CA GLU A 180 -9.98 -8.77 -5.17
C GLU A 180 -11.15 -8.27 -4.34
N VAL A 181 -11.45 -6.98 -4.47
CA VAL A 181 -12.75 -6.43 -4.08
C VAL A 181 -13.38 -6.05 -5.39
N GLY A 182 -14.38 -6.83 -5.82
CA GLY A 182 -15.13 -6.52 -7.03
C GLY A 182 -15.77 -5.14 -6.87
N LEU A 183 -15.33 -4.19 -7.69
CA LEU A 183 -15.93 -2.87 -7.87
C LEU A 183 -16.34 -2.72 -9.32
#